data_AF-A0A8W8HUN6-F1
#
_entry.id   AF-A0A8W8HUN6-F1
#
_cell.length_a   1.000
_cell.length_b   1.000
_cell.length_c   1.000
_cell.angle_alpha   90.00
_cell.angle_beta   90.00
_cell.angle_gamma   90.00
#
_symmetry.space_group_name_H-M   'P 1'
#
loop_
_entity.id
_entity.type
_entity.pdbx_description
1 polymer ?
#
loop_
_entity_poly.entity_id
_entity_poly.type
_entity_poly.pdbx_seq_one_letter_code
_entity_poly.pdbx_strand_id
1 'polypeptide(L)'
;GVVVVKWDCGSHGEYPQENLFRINDPRALKPGEVIDVGCLVKRGPNWNRGDEDGGPETTGTVIRKHRNNKVSVIWPIGIVDRYSYGEGNKELEVVGSGATAAAQPSFVGAPGMDPIEPDTREPMDGEEVVWQWIDCETNEFHTFSKDEKDKLEDIYKKKTGTVLVGYKGQQLRCQPAQWKYRDYTVKSRTGKLHRRVCTHDEAQTFYLIEAL
;
A
#
# COMPACT_ATOMS: atom_id res chain seq x y z
N GLY A 1 -11.94 2.03 -16.74
CA GLY A 1 -12.39 3.41 -16.48
C GLY A 1 -11.36 4.37 -17.05
N VAL A 2 -11.64 5.66 -17.14
CA VAL A 2 -10.61 6.65 -17.55
C VAL A 2 -10.00 7.30 -16.31
N VAL A 3 -8.70 7.53 -16.34
CA VAL A 3 -7.99 8.28 -15.30
C VAL A 3 -7.28 9.48 -15.91
N VAL A 4 -7.25 10.58 -15.17
CA VAL A 4 -6.52 11.79 -15.55
C VAL A 4 -5.08 11.66 -15.06
N VAL A 5 -4.14 11.57 -15.99
CA VAL A 5 -2.71 11.50 -15.70
C VAL A 5 -2.11 12.89 -15.91
N LYS A 6 -1.34 13.36 -14.93
CA LYS A 6 -0.47 14.54 -15.06
C LYS A 6 0.98 14.07 -15.10
N TRP A 7 1.65 14.32 -16.21
CA TRP A 7 3.03 13.99 -16.46
C TRP A 7 3.98 15.02 -15.84
N ASP A 8 5.22 14.60 -15.60
CA ASP A 8 6.28 15.46 -15.06
C ASP A 8 6.58 16.68 -15.93
N CYS A 9 6.31 16.61 -17.24
CA CYS A 9 6.44 17.75 -18.15
C CYS A 9 5.30 18.78 -18.00
N GLY A 10 4.38 18.57 -17.05
CA GLY A 10 3.21 19.42 -16.83
C GLY A 10 2.03 19.11 -17.75
N SER A 11 2.24 18.28 -18.77
CA SER A 11 1.16 17.80 -19.64
C SER A 11 0.20 16.92 -18.85
N HIS A 12 -1.07 16.94 -19.23
CA HIS A 12 -2.09 16.07 -18.68
C HIS A 12 -2.97 15.48 -19.78
N GLY A 13 -3.54 14.31 -19.53
CA GLY A 13 -4.45 13.64 -20.45
C GLY A 13 -5.31 12.60 -19.75
N GLU A 14 -6.38 12.20 -20.42
CA GLU A 14 -7.22 11.08 -19.99
C GLU A 14 -6.73 9.79 -20.64
N TYR A 15 -6.55 8.75 -19.85
CA TYR A 15 -6.07 7.46 -20.30
C TYR A 15 -7.02 6.36 -19.83
N PRO A 16 -7.33 5.38 -20.68
CA PRO A 16 -7.96 4.15 -20.22
C PRO A 16 -7.05 3.50 -19.17
N GLN A 17 -7.62 3.17 -18.03
CA GLN A 17 -6.89 2.61 -16.89
C GLN A 17 -6.16 1.31 -17.28
N GLU A 18 -6.74 0.50 -18.17
CA GLU A 18 -6.13 -0.72 -18.71
C GLU A 18 -4.85 -0.50 -19.52
N ASN A 19 -4.56 0.74 -19.92
CA ASN A 19 -3.35 1.10 -20.66
C ASN A 19 -2.25 1.66 -19.75
N LEU A 20 -2.49 1.70 -18.44
CA LEU A 20 -1.51 2.16 -17.47
C LEU A 20 -0.87 0.96 -16.77
N PHE A 21 0.44 1.02 -16.67
CA PHE A 21 1.23 -0.01 -16.02
C PHE A 21 2.03 0.61 -14.88
N ARG A 22 2.08 -0.07 -13.74
CA ARG A 22 2.96 0.30 -12.64
C ARG A 22 4.42 0.05 -13.06
N ILE A 23 5.25 1.09 -13.00
CA ILE A 23 6.70 0.96 -13.16
C ILE A 23 7.38 0.98 -11.78
N ASN A 24 8.44 0.20 -11.62
CA ASN A 24 9.23 0.13 -10.38
C ASN A 24 10.53 0.94 -10.47
N ASP A 25 10.83 1.53 -11.63
CA ASP A 25 12.02 2.33 -11.81
C ASP A 25 11.92 3.64 -11.01
N PRO A 26 12.95 3.97 -10.21
CA PRO A 26 12.96 5.21 -9.44
C PRO A 26 12.90 6.42 -10.36
N ARG A 27 11.96 7.33 -10.08
CA ARG A 27 11.90 8.63 -10.76
C ARG A 27 13.17 9.43 -10.50
N ALA A 28 13.78 9.94 -11.58
CA ALA A 28 14.84 10.94 -11.50
C ALA A 28 14.24 12.31 -11.15
N LEU A 29 14.74 12.91 -10.06
CA LEU A 29 14.34 14.26 -9.63
C LEU A 29 14.98 15.33 -10.51
N LYS A 30 14.23 16.40 -10.80
CA LYS A 30 14.78 17.58 -11.47
C LYS A 30 15.62 18.42 -10.51
N PRO A 31 16.53 19.28 -11.00
CA PRO A 31 17.28 20.20 -10.15
C PRO A 31 16.34 21.05 -9.28
N GLY A 32 16.57 21.03 -7.96
CA GLY A 32 15.74 21.75 -6.98
C GLY A 32 14.53 20.95 -6.45
N GLU A 33 14.22 19.78 -6.99
CA GLU A 33 13.22 18.88 -6.40
C GLU A 33 13.87 18.01 -5.32
N VAL A 34 13.30 18.02 -4.11
CA VAL A 34 13.80 17.22 -2.98
C VAL A 34 13.17 15.82 -2.95
N ILE A 35 11.91 15.73 -3.37
CA ILE A 35 11.11 14.50 -3.43
C ILE A 35 9.87 14.75 -4.28
N ASP A 36 9.41 13.73 -5.00
CA ASP A 36 8.15 13.77 -5.72
C ASP A 36 7.57 12.37 -5.96
N VAL A 37 6.35 12.30 -6.49
CA VAL A 37 5.67 11.04 -6.85
C VAL A 37 6.55 10.21 -7.79
N GLY A 38 6.70 8.91 -7.48
CA GLY A 38 7.56 7.97 -8.20
C GLY A 38 8.98 7.83 -7.63
N CYS A 39 9.39 8.67 -6.67
CA CYS A 39 10.68 8.50 -6.02
C CYS A 39 10.68 7.28 -5.09
N LEU A 40 11.81 6.56 -5.10
CA LEU A 40 12.10 5.59 -4.06
C LEU A 40 12.63 6.30 -2.82
N VAL A 41 12.14 5.87 -1.66
CA VAL A 41 12.51 6.41 -0.36
C VAL A 41 12.84 5.30 0.61
N LYS A 42 13.65 5.60 1.61
CA LYS A 42 13.92 4.74 2.78
C LYS A 42 13.65 5.52 4.07
N ARG A 43 13.60 4.83 5.21
CA ARG A 43 13.53 5.50 6.51
C ARG A 43 14.65 6.53 6.67
N GLY A 44 14.30 7.69 7.18
CA GLY A 44 15.21 8.80 7.43
C GLY A 44 15.65 8.94 8.89
N PRO A 45 16.47 9.95 9.20
CA PRO A 45 17.06 10.12 10.54
C PRO A 45 16.03 10.43 11.64
N ASN A 46 14.86 10.96 11.30
CA ASN A 46 13.79 11.24 12.26
C ASN A 46 12.70 10.14 12.28
N TRP A 47 12.95 8.98 11.68
CA TRP A 47 12.01 7.86 11.67
C TRP A 47 11.72 7.35 13.10
N ASN A 48 10.45 7.29 13.45
CA ASN A 48 9.96 6.81 14.75
C ASN A 48 8.79 5.81 14.61
N ARG A 49 8.64 5.21 13.44
CA ARG A 49 7.47 4.42 13.02
C ARG A 49 7.68 2.91 13.11
N GLY A 50 8.59 2.48 14.00
CA GLY A 50 8.96 1.06 14.12
C GLY A 50 9.43 0.48 12.78
N ASP A 51 8.81 -0.61 12.35
CA ASP A 51 9.08 -1.28 11.07
C ASP A 51 7.92 -1.16 10.08
N GLU A 52 7.21 -0.03 10.10
CA GLU A 52 6.18 0.30 9.10
C GLU A 52 6.68 0.32 7.65
N ASP A 53 7.98 0.48 7.45
CA ASP A 53 8.63 0.38 6.15
C ASP A 53 8.97 -1.05 5.74
N GLY A 54 8.87 -2.03 6.64
CA GLY A 54 9.33 -3.41 6.44
C GLY A 54 10.76 -3.65 6.94
N GLY A 55 11.37 -2.68 7.63
CA GLY A 55 12.70 -2.80 8.23
C GLY A 55 13.74 -1.84 7.61
N PRO A 56 14.91 -1.66 8.25
CA PRO A 56 15.88 -0.61 7.94
C PRO A 56 16.36 -0.50 6.49
N GLU A 57 16.43 -1.62 5.78
CA GLU A 57 16.93 -1.69 4.40
C GLU A 57 15.79 -1.64 3.36
N THR A 58 14.56 -1.41 3.80
CA THR A 58 13.40 -1.43 2.91
C THR A 58 13.18 -0.08 2.26
N THR A 59 12.85 -0.11 0.97
CA THR A 59 12.51 1.08 0.20
C THR A 59 11.04 1.09 -0.17
N GLY A 60 10.39 2.24 0.03
CA GLY A 60 9.02 2.51 -0.39
C GLY A 60 8.98 3.41 -1.61
N THR A 61 7.81 3.52 -2.23
CA THR A 61 7.57 4.41 -3.37
C THR A 61 6.66 5.54 -2.96
N VAL A 62 7.04 6.78 -3.30
CA VAL A 62 6.17 7.94 -3.10
C VAL A 62 5.02 7.87 -4.09
N ILE A 63 3.79 7.83 -3.59
CA ILE A 63 2.56 7.73 -4.42
C ILE A 63 1.76 9.02 -4.43
N ARG A 64 1.97 9.92 -3.46
CA ARG A 64 1.29 11.21 -3.40
C ARG A 64 2.12 12.26 -2.66
N LYS A 65 2.10 13.48 -3.17
CA LYS A 65 2.69 14.66 -2.52
C LYS A 65 1.59 15.55 -1.95
N HIS A 66 1.75 15.94 -0.68
CA HIS A 66 0.82 16.83 0.03
C HIS A 66 1.43 18.24 0.17
N ARG A 67 0.59 19.25 0.39
CA ARG A 67 1.03 20.67 0.49
C ARG A 67 1.84 20.99 1.75
N ASN A 68 1.86 20.10 2.74
CA ASN A 68 2.41 20.33 4.08
C ASN A 68 3.75 19.60 4.33
N ASN A 69 4.60 19.48 3.30
CA ASN A 69 5.87 18.75 3.38
C ASN A 69 5.70 17.30 3.88
N LYS A 70 4.58 16.68 3.48
CA LYS A 70 4.33 15.26 3.67
C LYS A 70 4.11 14.58 2.34
N VAL A 71 4.53 13.33 2.26
CA VAL A 71 4.22 12.43 1.15
C VAL A 71 3.52 11.20 1.67
N SER A 72 2.60 10.65 0.89
CA SER A 72 2.16 9.27 1.09
C SER A 72 3.15 8.34 0.40
N VAL A 73 3.60 7.32 1.12
CA VAL A 73 4.50 6.29 0.61
C VAL A 73 3.81 4.95 0.70
N ILE A 74 3.90 4.14 -0.37
CA ILE A 74 3.59 2.72 -0.30
C ILE A 74 4.87 1.94 -0.02
N TRP A 75 4.89 1.20 1.08
CA TRP A 75 5.96 0.27 1.41
C TRP A 75 5.67 -1.11 0.80
N PRO A 76 6.70 -1.95 0.57
CA PRO A 76 6.52 -3.30 0.03
C PRO A 76 5.57 -4.16 0.88
N ILE A 77 5.57 -3.94 2.20
CA ILE A 77 4.63 -4.53 3.14
C ILE A 77 3.25 -3.87 3.13
N GLY A 78 2.85 -3.25 2.02
CA GLY A 78 1.49 -2.73 1.81
C GLY A 78 1.03 -1.57 2.67
N ILE A 79 1.88 -1.09 3.57
CA ILE A 79 1.60 0.12 4.33
C ILE A 79 1.60 1.29 3.37
N VAL A 80 0.47 1.99 3.33
CA VAL A 80 0.44 3.37 2.87
C VAL A 80 0.18 4.26 4.06
N ASP A 81 1.09 5.20 4.30
CA ASP A 81 0.91 6.26 5.29
C ASP A 81 1.65 7.53 4.87
N ARG A 82 1.43 8.62 5.60
CA ARG A 82 2.00 9.94 5.39
C ARG A 82 3.21 10.17 6.26
N TYR A 83 4.32 10.49 5.61
CA TYR A 83 5.59 10.77 6.26
C TYR A 83 6.09 12.16 5.88
N SER A 84 6.77 12.79 6.83
CA SER A 84 7.34 14.12 6.68
C SER A 84 8.66 14.05 5.92
N TYR A 85 8.86 15.02 5.02
CA TYR A 85 10.11 15.21 4.30
C TYR A 85 10.51 16.68 4.42
N GLY A 86 11.79 16.97 4.65
CA GLY A 86 12.30 18.36 4.73
C GLY A 86 13.25 18.58 5.91
N GLU A 87 13.76 19.81 6.04
CA GLU A 87 14.88 20.13 6.94
C GLU A 87 14.56 19.97 8.44
N GLY A 88 13.31 20.16 8.87
CA GLY A 88 12.93 20.13 10.28
C GLY A 88 12.44 18.77 10.80
N ASN A 89 11.93 17.90 9.92
CA ASN A 89 11.46 16.56 10.28
C ASN A 89 11.58 15.64 9.07
N LYS A 90 12.67 14.89 9.02
CA LYS A 90 13.05 14.02 7.91
C LYS A 90 12.78 12.56 8.27
N GLU A 91 11.51 12.18 8.22
CA GLU A 91 11.10 10.77 8.39
C GLU A 91 11.55 9.93 7.17
N LEU A 92 11.78 10.54 6.00
CA LEU A 92 12.18 9.86 4.77
C LEU A 92 13.44 10.42 4.12
N GLU A 93 14.18 9.55 3.45
CA GLU A 93 15.27 9.93 2.54
C GLU A 93 15.06 9.34 1.15
N VAL A 94 15.24 10.16 0.11
CA VAL A 94 15.21 9.69 -1.28
C VAL A 94 16.45 8.84 -1.55
N VAL A 95 16.25 7.67 -2.15
CA VAL A 95 17.33 6.81 -2.62
C VAL A 95 17.88 7.43 -3.91
N GLY A 96 19.12 7.94 -3.87
CA GLY A 96 19.72 8.60 -5.02
C GLY A 96 19.87 7.67 -6.23
N SER A 97 19.68 8.20 -7.44
CA SER A 97 19.74 7.48 -8.74
C SER A 97 21.09 6.84 -9.10
N GLY A 98 22.05 6.76 -8.16
CA GLY A 98 23.36 6.13 -8.34
C GLY A 98 23.45 4.68 -7.82
N ALA A 99 22.43 4.19 -7.12
CA ALA A 99 22.31 2.76 -6.85
C ALA A 99 21.70 2.11 -8.09
N THR A 100 22.51 1.35 -8.82
CA THR A 100 21.99 0.33 -9.74
C THR A 100 20.81 -0.36 -9.07
N ALA A 101 19.71 -0.52 -9.81
CA ALA A 101 18.63 -1.42 -9.47
C ALA A 101 19.20 -2.84 -9.33
N ALA A 102 19.88 -3.11 -8.21
CA ALA A 102 20.06 -4.45 -7.72
C ALA A 102 18.63 -4.97 -7.63
N ALA A 103 18.36 -6.05 -8.35
CA ALA A 103 17.09 -6.76 -8.35
C ALA A 103 16.48 -6.61 -6.96
N GLN A 104 15.27 -6.03 -6.90
CA GLN A 104 14.55 -5.88 -5.64
C GLN A 104 14.73 -7.20 -4.91
N PRO A 105 15.35 -7.22 -3.70
CA PRO A 105 15.43 -8.46 -2.96
C PRO A 105 13.98 -8.91 -2.83
N SER A 106 13.67 -10.03 -3.49
CA SER A 106 12.45 -10.78 -3.29
C SER A 106 12.20 -10.76 -1.79
N PHE A 107 11.07 -10.20 -1.38
CA PHE A 107 10.79 -9.88 0.01
C PHE A 107 10.80 -11.17 0.83
N VAL A 108 11.98 -11.56 1.31
CA VAL A 108 12.10 -12.48 2.42
C VAL A 108 11.75 -11.60 3.60
N GLY A 109 10.44 -11.50 3.89
CA GLY A 109 9.99 -10.88 5.13
C GLY A 109 10.87 -11.42 6.23
N ALA A 110 11.52 -10.52 6.97
CA ALA A 110 12.45 -10.92 8.02
C ALA A 110 11.76 -12.00 8.87
N PRO A 111 12.38 -13.19 9.04
CA PRO A 111 11.73 -14.27 9.75
C PRO A 111 11.37 -13.80 11.17
N GLY A 112 10.08 -13.68 11.46
CA GLY A 112 9.56 -13.21 12.75
C GLY A 112 8.97 -11.79 12.77
N MET A 113 8.81 -11.10 11.63
CA MET A 113 8.10 -9.82 11.61
C MET A 113 6.60 -10.05 11.87
N ASP A 114 6.12 -9.64 13.04
CA ASP A 114 4.70 -9.64 13.33
C ASP A 114 4.00 -8.68 12.36
N PRO A 115 3.00 -9.15 11.58
CA PRO A 115 2.28 -8.28 10.68
C PRO A 115 1.62 -7.17 11.49
N ILE A 116 1.62 -5.96 10.93
CA ILE A 116 0.99 -4.78 11.54
C ILE A 116 -0.38 -5.19 12.08
N GLU A 117 -0.65 -4.84 13.33
CA GLU A 117 -1.92 -5.21 13.92
C GLU A 117 -3.07 -4.56 13.15
N PRO A 118 -4.15 -5.32 12.83
CA PRO A 118 -5.32 -4.76 12.20
C PRO A 118 -5.90 -3.62 13.03
N ASP A 119 -6.25 -2.51 12.36
CA ASP A 119 -6.90 -1.40 13.01
C ASP A 119 -8.32 -1.81 13.42
N THR A 120 -8.61 -1.75 14.72
CA THR A 120 -9.90 -2.11 15.30
C THR A 120 -10.79 -0.90 15.59
N ARG A 121 -10.30 0.32 15.38
CA ARG A 121 -11.08 1.55 15.63
C ARG A 121 -12.19 1.69 14.59
N GLU A 122 -13.25 2.40 14.97
CA GLU A 122 -14.29 2.81 14.02
C GLU A 122 -13.80 4.04 13.22
N PRO A 123 -14.17 4.14 11.92
CA PRO A 123 -13.86 5.32 11.12
C PRO A 123 -14.56 6.56 11.65
N MET A 124 -13.84 7.68 11.69
CA MET A 124 -14.40 9.01 11.90
C MET A 124 -14.98 9.57 10.60
N ASP A 125 -15.65 10.73 10.68
CA ASP A 125 -16.16 11.40 9.49
C ASP A 125 -15.02 11.74 8.51
N GLY A 126 -15.24 11.42 7.22
CA GLY A 126 -14.22 11.54 6.17
C GLY A 126 -13.18 10.42 6.11
N GLU A 127 -13.26 9.41 6.98
CA GLU A 127 -12.43 8.22 6.93
C GLU A 127 -13.17 7.02 6.33
N GLU A 128 -12.41 6.13 5.70
CA GLU A 128 -12.88 4.89 5.12
C GLU A 128 -12.11 3.69 5.69
N VAL A 129 -12.80 2.56 5.75
CA VAL A 129 -12.17 1.28 6.02
C VAL A 129 -11.68 0.67 4.71
N VAL A 130 -10.44 0.20 4.71
CA VAL A 130 -9.86 -0.61 3.64
C VAL A 130 -9.53 -1.98 4.21
N TRP A 131 -9.86 -3.03 3.46
CA TRP A 131 -9.46 -4.39 3.76
C TRP A 131 -8.40 -4.83 2.76
N GLN A 132 -7.38 -5.52 3.27
CA GLN A 132 -6.28 -6.07 2.49
C GLN A 132 -6.03 -7.52 2.91
N TRP A 133 -5.33 -8.27 2.07
CA TRP A 133 -4.74 -9.55 2.45
C TRP A 133 -3.27 -9.58 2.07
N ILE A 134 -2.53 -10.35 2.84
CA ILE A 134 -1.11 -10.57 2.61
C ILE A 134 -0.97 -11.89 1.86
N ASP A 135 -0.45 -11.85 0.65
CA ASP A 135 -0.11 -13.05 -0.10
C ASP A 135 0.93 -13.85 0.69
N CYS A 136 0.63 -15.13 0.95
CA CYS A 136 1.48 -15.94 1.81
C CYS A 136 2.82 -16.36 1.17
N GLU A 137 2.96 -16.22 -0.15
CA GLU A 137 4.18 -16.57 -0.89
C GLU A 137 5.05 -15.34 -1.14
N THR A 138 4.44 -14.23 -1.55
CA THR A 138 5.18 -13.01 -1.90
C THR A 138 5.29 -12.03 -0.74
N ASN A 139 4.48 -12.20 0.32
CA ASN A 139 4.25 -11.21 1.38
C ASN A 139 3.74 -9.85 0.86
N GLU A 140 3.27 -9.80 -0.38
CA GLU A 140 2.69 -8.59 -0.94
C GLU A 140 1.29 -8.37 -0.38
N PHE A 141 0.96 -7.10 -0.20
CA PHE A 141 -0.38 -6.71 0.18
C PHE A 141 -1.20 -6.43 -1.05
N HIS A 142 -2.41 -6.96 -1.02
CA HIS A 142 -3.43 -6.70 -2.02
C HIS A 142 -4.67 -6.12 -1.36
N THR A 143 -5.33 -5.23 -2.08
CA THR A 143 -6.51 -4.52 -1.58
C THR A 143 -7.78 -5.14 -2.12
N PHE A 144 -8.77 -5.39 -1.26
CA PHE A 144 -10.07 -5.86 -1.75
C PHE A 144 -10.79 -4.74 -2.48
N SER A 145 -11.62 -5.08 -3.48
CA SER A 145 -12.46 -4.07 -4.11
C SER A 145 -13.44 -3.43 -3.11
N LYS A 146 -14.01 -2.26 -3.44
CA LYS A 146 -14.99 -1.57 -2.57
C LYS A 146 -16.15 -2.48 -2.16
N ASP A 147 -16.72 -3.20 -3.12
CA ASP A 147 -17.85 -4.10 -2.90
C ASP A 147 -17.49 -5.27 -1.98
N GLU A 148 -16.25 -5.77 -2.08
CA GLU A 148 -15.77 -6.88 -1.25
C GLU A 148 -15.40 -6.40 0.15
N LYS A 149 -14.81 -5.21 0.25
CA LYS A 149 -14.54 -4.52 1.52
C LYS A 149 -15.82 -4.31 2.32
N ASP A 150 -16.94 -3.93 1.70
CA ASP A 150 -18.20 -3.76 2.42
C ASP A 150 -18.76 -5.08 2.96
N LYS A 151 -18.64 -6.17 2.20
CA LYS A 151 -19.01 -7.51 2.68
C LYS A 151 -18.12 -7.96 3.84
N LEU A 152 -16.82 -7.72 3.75
CA LEU A 152 -15.86 -8.04 4.81
C LEU A 152 -16.17 -7.27 6.09
N GLU A 153 -16.45 -5.97 5.97
CA GLU A 153 -16.74 -5.10 7.11
C GLU A 153 -18.06 -5.47 7.82
N ASP A 154 -19.12 -5.83 7.08
CA ASP A 154 -20.37 -6.30 7.66
C ASP A 154 -20.18 -7.57 8.51
N ILE A 155 -19.43 -8.54 7.98
CA ILE A 155 -19.10 -9.80 8.69
C ILE A 155 -18.20 -9.53 9.91
N TYR A 156 -17.22 -8.64 9.77
CA TYR A 156 -16.36 -8.22 10.88
C TYR A 156 -17.18 -7.62 12.02
N LYS A 157 -18.10 -6.68 11.72
CA LYS A 157 -18.96 -6.04 12.71
C LYS A 157 -19.92 -7.01 13.40
N LYS A 158 -20.40 -8.03 12.68
CA LYS A 158 -21.19 -9.13 13.24
C LYS A 158 -20.37 -10.07 14.14
N LYS A 159 -19.03 -10.01 14.06
CA LYS A 159 -18.06 -10.85 14.79
C LYS A 159 -18.26 -12.36 14.55
N THR A 160 -18.93 -12.74 13.46
CA THR A 160 -19.20 -14.14 13.14
C THR A 160 -19.42 -14.31 11.64
N GLY A 161 -19.03 -15.48 11.12
CA GLY A 161 -19.22 -15.86 9.72
C GLY A 161 -17.95 -15.86 8.87
N THR A 162 -18.13 -16.23 7.60
CA THR A 162 -17.09 -16.23 6.57
C THR A 162 -17.65 -15.60 5.30
N VAL A 163 -16.82 -14.89 4.55
CA VAL A 163 -17.18 -14.35 3.23
C VAL A 163 -16.29 -14.94 2.15
N LEU A 164 -16.87 -15.23 0.99
CA LEU A 164 -16.14 -15.63 -0.21
C LEU A 164 -15.92 -14.39 -1.08
N VAL A 165 -14.67 -14.19 -1.48
CA VAL A 165 -14.18 -13.01 -2.17
C VAL A 165 -13.40 -13.46 -3.40
N GLY A 166 -13.54 -12.76 -4.53
CA GLY A 166 -12.98 -13.18 -5.80
C GLY A 166 -11.91 -12.21 -6.29
N TYR A 167 -10.67 -12.64 -6.42
CA TYR A 167 -9.57 -11.76 -6.79
C TYR A 167 -8.76 -12.31 -7.96
N LYS A 168 -8.73 -11.59 -9.10
CA LYS A 168 -7.94 -11.95 -10.30
C LYS A 168 -8.02 -13.46 -10.67
N GLY A 169 -9.22 -14.04 -10.55
CA GLY A 169 -9.49 -15.47 -10.83
C GLY A 169 -9.31 -16.43 -9.65
N GLN A 170 -8.80 -15.96 -8.52
CA GLN A 170 -8.70 -16.69 -7.26
C GLN A 170 -9.98 -16.54 -6.43
N GLN A 171 -10.31 -17.55 -5.62
CA GLN A 171 -11.38 -17.46 -4.61
C GLN A 171 -10.80 -17.55 -3.20
N LEU A 172 -10.96 -16.48 -2.43
CA LEU A 172 -10.51 -16.38 -1.06
C LEU A 172 -11.70 -16.52 -0.10
N ARG A 173 -11.59 -17.43 0.86
CA ARG A 173 -12.50 -17.50 2.00
C ARG A 173 -11.93 -16.73 3.16
N CYS A 174 -12.55 -15.59 3.44
CA CYS A 174 -12.13 -14.68 4.48
C CYS A 174 -12.92 -14.93 5.77
N GLN A 175 -12.21 -14.86 6.89
CA GLN A 175 -12.71 -14.91 8.26
C GLN A 175 -12.30 -13.62 8.98
N PRO A 176 -13.02 -12.50 8.77
CA PRO A 176 -12.62 -11.17 9.24
C PRO A 176 -12.38 -11.11 10.76
N ALA A 177 -13.28 -11.72 11.56
CA ALA A 177 -13.14 -11.77 13.02
C ALA A 177 -11.92 -12.57 13.52
N GLN A 178 -11.33 -13.41 12.67
CA GLN A 178 -10.14 -14.20 12.96
C GLN A 178 -8.89 -13.69 12.22
N TRP A 179 -9.02 -12.61 11.44
CA TRP A 179 -7.94 -12.00 10.64
C TRP A 179 -7.27 -12.98 9.68
N LYS A 180 -8.03 -13.94 9.14
CA LYS A 180 -7.49 -15.04 8.33
C LYS A 180 -8.22 -15.17 7.02
N TYR A 181 -7.51 -15.62 5.99
CA TYR A 181 -8.13 -16.13 4.78
C TYR A 181 -7.58 -17.50 4.40
N ARG A 182 -8.31 -18.21 3.55
CA ARG A 182 -7.87 -19.41 2.86
C ARG A 182 -8.13 -19.27 1.37
N ASP A 183 -7.14 -19.55 0.54
CA ASP A 183 -7.33 -19.65 -0.90
C ASP A 183 -7.91 -21.03 -1.25
N TYR A 184 -9.05 -21.02 -1.96
CA TYR A 184 -9.73 -22.24 -2.43
C TYR A 184 -9.21 -22.73 -3.78
N THR A 185 -8.57 -21.85 -4.55
CA THR A 185 -7.97 -22.15 -5.84
C THR A 185 -6.76 -23.06 -5.65
N VAL A 186 -5.96 -22.78 -4.62
CA VAL A 186 -4.83 -23.61 -4.18
C VAL A 186 -5.10 -24.13 -2.77
N LYS A 187 -5.65 -25.35 -2.69
CA LYS A 187 -6.06 -26.01 -1.44
C LYS A 187 -4.88 -26.25 -0.48
N SER A 188 -4.55 -25.25 0.34
CA SER A 188 -3.68 -25.30 1.54
C SER A 188 -3.20 -23.91 1.95
N ARG A 189 -3.26 -22.94 1.04
CA ARG A 189 -2.74 -21.59 1.29
C ARG A 189 -3.66 -20.82 2.22
N THR A 190 -3.08 -20.33 3.30
CA THR A 190 -3.73 -19.46 4.26
C THR A 190 -2.84 -18.27 4.55
N GLY A 191 -3.43 -17.10 4.64
CA GLY A 191 -2.70 -15.90 5.04
C GLY A 191 -3.53 -15.07 6.02
N LYS A 192 -3.06 -13.84 6.23
CA LYS A 192 -3.68 -12.90 7.15
C LYS A 192 -4.47 -11.83 6.40
N LEU A 193 -5.59 -11.46 6.99
CA LEU A 193 -6.35 -10.28 6.59
C LEU A 193 -5.86 -9.09 7.40
N HIS A 194 -5.90 -7.92 6.77
CA HIS A 194 -5.54 -6.66 7.40
C HIS A 194 -6.67 -5.65 7.21
N ARG A 195 -7.05 -4.96 8.28
CA ARG A 195 -8.05 -3.88 8.27
C ARG A 195 -7.35 -2.57 8.60
N ARG A 196 -7.67 -1.52 7.86
CA ARG A 196 -7.16 -0.16 8.10
C ARG A 196 -8.29 0.84 8.04
N VAL A 197 -8.24 1.81 8.94
CA VAL A 197 -9.01 3.05 8.80
C VAL A 197 -8.08 4.13 8.28
N CYS A 198 -8.42 4.70 7.14
CA CYS A 198 -7.61 5.71 6.46
C CYS A 198 -8.50 6.81 5.91
N THR A 199 -7.93 7.92 5.47
CA THR A 199 -8.72 8.98 4.83
C THR A 199 -9.29 8.51 3.49
N HIS A 200 -10.41 9.11 3.05
CA HIS A 200 -11.00 8.83 1.73
C HIS A 200 -9.97 8.83 0.59
N ASP A 201 -9.07 9.81 0.63
CA ASP A 201 -8.00 10.03 -0.33
C ASP A 201 -6.97 8.89 -0.38
N GLU A 202 -6.63 8.31 0.77
CA GLU A 202 -5.76 7.14 0.86
C GLU A 202 -6.49 5.89 0.37
N ALA A 203 -7.75 5.71 0.76
CA ALA A 203 -8.59 4.61 0.29
C ALA A 203 -8.69 4.58 -1.24
N GLN A 204 -8.97 5.73 -1.87
CA GLN A 204 -8.97 5.82 -3.35
C GLN A 204 -7.62 5.44 -3.95
N THR A 205 -6.52 5.78 -3.29
CA THR A 205 -5.18 5.43 -3.76
C THR A 205 -4.95 3.91 -3.74
N PHE A 206 -5.37 3.23 -2.66
CA PHE A 206 -5.28 1.76 -2.59
C PHE A 206 -6.09 1.07 -3.69
N TYR A 207 -7.34 1.51 -3.90
CA TYR A 207 -8.20 0.94 -4.94
C TYR A 207 -7.66 1.18 -6.35
N LEU A 208 -7.04 2.35 -6.60
CA LEU A 208 -6.40 2.64 -7.87
C LEU A 208 -5.19 1.74 -8.10
N ILE A 209 -4.30 1.60 -7.10
CA ILE A 209 -3.09 0.77 -7.20
C ILE A 209 -3.44 -0.68 -7.51
N GLU A 210 -4.46 -1.24 -6.85
CA GLU A 210 -4.86 -2.63 -7.06
C GLU A 210 -5.41 -2.90 -8.47
N ALA A 211 -5.99 -1.87 -9.07
CA ALA A 211 -6.64 -1.97 -10.36
C ALA A 211 -5.71 -1.64 -11.53
N LEU A 212 -4.43 -1.36 -11.26
CA LEU A 212 -3.32 -1.23 -12.22
C LEU A 212 -2.50 -2.52 -12.28
#